data_AF-A0A9E2FJ26-F1
#
_entry.id   AF-A0A9E2FJ26-F1
#
_cell.length_a   1.000
_cell.length_b   1.000
_cell.length_c   1.000
_cell.angle_alpha   90.00
_cell.angle_beta   90.00
_cell.angle_gamma   90.00
#
_symmetry.space_group_name_H-M   'P 1'
#
loop_
_entity.id
_entity.type
_entity.pdbx_description
1 polymer ?
#
loop_
_entity_poly.entity_id
_entity_poly.type
_entity_poly.pdbx_seq_one_letter_code
_entity_poly.pdbx_strand_id
1 'polypeptide(L)'
;MQRIIRSIIDLKGYLLPVLLFMAASYSLYLVLPDETLCVIGDEDQFFEYLTAVFFLGAGWLFLRSFLVRKNVWFLLLAILFFVGCGEEISWGQRIFQFETPESLAEVNVQQEFSLHNIEWFNAHDFEHNLKSGAAKLLTVNFLYKLFWLAYCVVLPLACLSARPIARLAERIRLPVPAVLIGMLFVVNWVAFKATSVLLLPGGKSEQYYDTIGEMRECISALIFMVLASYFLNQASRVAPIAWLSGCGQAQEVAAKPLATARPG
;
A
#
# COMPACT_ATOMS: atom_id res chain seq x y z
N MET A 1 -4.29 -8.60 22.55
CA MET A 1 -4.31 -10.02 22.11
C MET A 1 -5.49 -10.33 21.18
N GLN A 2 -6.75 -10.19 21.58
CA GLN A 2 -7.93 -10.50 20.73
C GLN A 2 -7.98 -9.75 19.38
N ARG A 3 -7.62 -8.46 19.35
CA ARG A 3 -7.51 -7.68 18.09
C ARG A 3 -6.52 -8.31 17.09
N ILE A 4 -5.36 -8.77 17.56
CA ILE A 4 -4.32 -9.38 16.72
C ILE A 4 -4.80 -10.71 16.15
N ILE A 5 -5.42 -11.56 16.98
CA ILE A 5 -5.96 -12.86 16.56
C ILE A 5 -7.01 -12.68 15.46
N ARG A 6 -7.91 -11.70 15.60
CA ARG A 6 -8.91 -11.39 14.57
C ARG A 6 -8.25 -10.92 13.27
N SER A 7 -7.24 -10.06 13.34
CA SER A 7 -6.48 -9.63 12.16
C SER A 7 -5.82 -10.81 11.45
N ILE A 8 -5.28 -11.81 12.18
CA ILE A 8 -4.69 -13.01 11.57
C ILE A 8 -5.75 -13.78 10.78
N ILE A 9 -6.92 -14.01 11.37
CA ILE A 9 -8.03 -14.73 10.71
C ILE A 9 -8.49 -14.00 9.45
N ASP A 10 -8.59 -12.67 9.51
CA ASP A 10 -9.04 -11.85 8.39
C ASP A 10 -7.99 -11.74 7.29
N LEU A 11 -6.71 -11.78 7.64
CA LEU A 11 -5.61 -11.61 6.69
C LEU A 11 -5.12 -12.93 6.08
N LYS A 12 -5.47 -14.10 6.64
CA LYS A 12 -4.95 -15.39 6.16
C LYS A 12 -5.10 -15.61 4.65
N GLY A 13 -6.20 -15.13 4.05
CA GLY A 13 -6.45 -15.25 2.61
C GLY A 13 -5.54 -14.38 1.74
N TYR A 14 -4.93 -13.35 2.32
CA TYR A 14 -4.02 -12.43 1.63
C TYR A 14 -2.54 -12.79 1.83
N LEU A 15 -2.19 -13.38 2.98
CA LEU A 15 -0.81 -13.69 3.32
C LEU A 15 -0.16 -14.62 2.29
N LEU A 16 -0.83 -15.72 1.96
CA LEU A 16 -0.28 -16.71 1.05
C LEU A 16 -0.02 -16.12 -0.36
N PRO A 17 -0.97 -15.45 -1.02
CA PRO A 17 -0.71 -14.80 -2.31
C PRO A 17 0.44 -13.79 -2.28
N VAL A 18 0.52 -12.94 -1.25
CA VAL A 18 1.60 -11.93 -1.14
C VAL A 18 2.95 -12.60 -0.96
N LEU A 19 3.05 -13.60 -0.09
CA LEU A 19 4.31 -14.32 0.15
C LEU A 19 4.73 -15.14 -1.07
N LEU A 20 3.79 -15.75 -1.79
CA LEU A 20 4.08 -16.46 -3.04
C LEU A 20 4.54 -15.50 -4.12
N PHE A 21 3.88 -14.35 -4.29
CA PHE A 21 4.29 -13.34 -5.25
C PHE A 21 5.69 -12.81 -4.92
N MET A 22 5.95 -12.46 -3.66
CA MET A 22 7.27 -12.02 -3.18
C MET A 22 8.35 -13.06 -3.43
N ALA A 23 8.09 -14.34 -3.10
CA ALA A 23 9.04 -15.43 -3.34
C ALA A 23 9.29 -15.62 -4.85
N ALA A 24 8.24 -15.59 -5.67
CA ALA A 24 8.36 -15.73 -7.11
C ALA A 24 9.18 -14.59 -7.73
N SER A 25 8.90 -13.34 -7.36
CA SER A 25 9.63 -12.16 -7.86
C SER A 25 11.12 -12.24 -7.56
N TYR A 26 11.51 -12.49 -6.29
CA TYR A 26 12.94 -12.57 -5.95
C TYR A 26 13.62 -13.83 -6.49
N SER A 27 12.88 -14.92 -6.74
CA SER A 27 13.43 -16.14 -7.34
C SER A 27 13.78 -15.97 -8.82
N LEU A 28 13.34 -14.89 -9.49
CA LEU A 28 13.70 -14.62 -10.88
C LEU A 28 15.22 -14.48 -11.06
N TYR A 29 15.94 -13.98 -10.06
CA TYR A 29 17.41 -13.89 -10.07
C TYR A 29 18.12 -15.25 -10.10
N LEU A 30 17.41 -16.34 -9.78
CA LEU A 30 17.96 -17.70 -9.82
C LEU A 30 17.70 -18.40 -11.16
N VAL A 31 16.76 -17.87 -11.96
CA VAL A 31 16.20 -18.58 -13.11
C VAL A 31 16.42 -17.82 -14.41
N LEU A 32 16.36 -16.49 -14.39
CA LEU A 32 16.42 -15.66 -15.58
C LEU A 32 17.86 -15.19 -15.88
N PRO A 33 18.23 -15.06 -17.17
CA PRO A 33 19.47 -14.42 -17.57
C PRO A 33 19.51 -12.93 -17.18
N ASP A 34 20.72 -12.41 -16.99
CA ASP A 34 20.96 -11.01 -16.61
C ASP A 34 20.31 -10.01 -17.56
N GLU A 35 20.34 -10.28 -18.87
CA GLU A 35 19.74 -9.44 -19.90
C GLU A 35 18.23 -9.32 -19.70
N THR A 36 17.58 -10.44 -19.38
CA THR A 36 16.13 -10.45 -19.11
C THR A 36 15.82 -9.72 -17.81
N LEU A 37 16.66 -9.87 -16.78
CA LEU A 37 16.50 -9.15 -15.52
C LEU A 37 16.59 -7.64 -15.73
N CYS A 38 17.59 -7.18 -16.49
CA CYS A 38 17.71 -5.76 -16.81
C CYS A 38 16.46 -5.24 -17.53
N VAL A 39 15.95 -6.00 -18.52
CA VAL A 39 14.75 -5.60 -19.27
C VAL A 39 13.51 -5.58 -18.39
N ILE A 40 13.24 -6.59 -17.55
CA ILE A 40 11.97 -6.59 -16.80
C ILE A 40 11.89 -5.50 -15.71
N GLY A 41 13.04 -5.01 -15.26
CA GLY A 41 13.15 -3.93 -14.27
C GLY A 41 13.56 -2.57 -14.84
N ASP A 42 13.65 -2.43 -16.16
CA ASP A 42 13.90 -1.14 -16.82
C ASP A 42 12.69 -0.22 -16.72
N GLU A 43 12.91 1.06 -17.01
CA GLU A 43 11.81 2.03 -17.12
C GLU A 43 10.82 1.57 -18.20
N ASP A 44 9.54 1.73 -17.89
CA ASP A 44 8.39 1.27 -18.67
C ASP A 44 8.31 -0.22 -18.94
N GLN A 45 8.81 -1.01 -18.01
CA GLN A 45 8.76 -2.46 -18.15
C GLN A 45 7.84 -3.10 -17.13
N PHE A 46 7.95 -4.42 -17.03
CA PHE A 46 6.99 -5.26 -16.37
C PHE A 46 6.70 -4.82 -14.92
N PHE A 47 7.74 -4.50 -14.14
CA PHE A 47 7.57 -4.18 -12.72
C PHE A 47 6.94 -2.80 -12.51
N GLU A 48 7.31 -1.77 -13.26
CA GLU A 48 6.70 -0.44 -13.16
C GLU A 48 5.22 -0.45 -13.54
N TYR A 49 4.85 -1.06 -14.68
CA TYR A 49 3.44 -1.19 -15.04
C TYR A 49 2.65 -1.96 -13.99
N LEU A 50 3.25 -2.99 -13.39
CA LEU A 50 2.61 -3.76 -12.34
C LEU A 50 2.48 -2.97 -11.03
N THR A 51 3.48 -2.16 -10.68
CA THR A 51 3.43 -1.18 -9.57
C THR A 51 2.29 -0.20 -9.78
N ALA A 52 2.18 0.40 -10.96
CA ALA A 52 1.10 1.32 -11.32
C ALA A 52 -0.28 0.66 -11.22
N VAL A 53 -0.44 -0.57 -11.71
CA VAL A 53 -1.68 -1.34 -11.58
C VAL A 53 -2.05 -1.58 -10.12
N PHE A 54 -1.09 -1.96 -9.27
CA PHE A 54 -1.35 -2.16 -7.84
C PHE A 54 -1.68 -0.86 -7.12
N PHE A 55 -1.02 0.26 -7.45
CA PHE A 55 -1.38 1.57 -6.93
C PHE A 55 -2.76 2.03 -7.38
N LEU A 56 -3.12 1.85 -8.65
CA LEU A 56 -4.47 2.13 -9.14
C LEU A 56 -5.52 1.30 -8.40
N GLY A 57 -5.25 0.00 -8.23
CA GLY A 57 -6.09 -0.91 -7.45
C GLY A 57 -6.25 -0.46 -5.99
N ALA A 58 -5.16 -0.08 -5.34
CA ALA A 58 -5.18 0.46 -3.98
C ALA A 58 -6.00 1.77 -3.90
N GLY A 59 -5.76 2.71 -4.82
CA GLY A 59 -6.47 3.98 -4.90
C GLY A 59 -7.98 3.79 -5.06
N TRP A 60 -8.39 2.90 -5.97
CA TRP A 60 -9.80 2.54 -6.16
C TRP A 60 -10.43 1.94 -4.91
N LEU A 61 -9.76 0.99 -4.25
CA LEU A 61 -10.27 0.35 -3.03
C LEU A 61 -10.36 1.32 -1.84
N PHE A 62 -9.44 2.27 -1.74
CA PHE A 62 -9.51 3.36 -0.78
C PHE A 62 -10.65 4.33 -1.10
N LEU A 63 -10.87 4.67 -2.36
CA LEU A 63 -12.01 5.48 -2.78
C LEU A 63 -13.33 4.79 -2.41
N ARG A 64 -13.44 3.48 -2.68
CA ARG A 64 -14.58 2.65 -2.25
C ARG A 64 -14.75 2.69 -0.73
N SER A 65 -13.67 2.60 0.03
CA SER A 65 -13.69 2.70 1.49
C SER A 65 -14.18 4.06 1.96
N PHE A 66 -13.78 5.15 1.29
CA PHE A 66 -14.30 6.49 1.53
C PHE A 66 -15.80 6.58 1.23
N LEU A 67 -16.26 6.03 0.10
CA LEU A 67 -17.68 6.08 -0.28
C LEU A 67 -18.57 5.36 0.74
N VAL A 68 -18.11 4.27 1.33
CA VAL A 68 -18.83 3.50 2.36
C VAL A 68 -18.75 4.17 3.75
N ARG A 69 -17.58 4.66 4.16
CA ARG A 69 -17.35 5.14 5.53
C ARG A 69 -17.44 6.65 5.72
N LYS A 70 -17.42 7.42 4.63
CA LYS A 70 -17.34 8.89 4.60
C LYS A 70 -16.21 9.45 5.48
N ASN A 71 -15.07 8.75 5.49
CA ASN A 71 -13.88 9.14 6.25
C ASN A 71 -12.80 9.69 5.32
N VAL A 72 -12.50 10.99 5.47
CA VAL A 72 -11.59 11.76 4.60
C VAL A 72 -10.20 11.15 4.46
N TRP A 73 -9.70 10.43 5.47
CA TRP A 73 -8.39 9.77 5.38
C TRP A 73 -8.35 8.73 4.25
N PHE A 74 -9.45 8.04 3.97
CA PHE A 74 -9.51 7.13 2.83
C PHE A 74 -9.55 7.86 1.49
N LEU A 75 -10.11 9.07 1.43
CA LEU A 75 -10.05 9.90 0.22
C LEU A 75 -8.61 10.40 -0.02
N LEU A 76 -7.92 10.83 1.03
CA LEU A 76 -6.51 11.24 0.94
C LEU A 76 -5.61 10.09 0.49
N LEU A 77 -5.81 8.88 1.05
CA LEU A 77 -5.10 7.69 0.59
C LEU A 77 -5.45 7.34 -0.86
N ALA A 78 -6.72 7.46 -1.25
CA ALA A 78 -7.13 7.22 -2.64
C ALA A 78 -6.42 8.16 -3.62
N ILE A 79 -6.37 9.45 -3.30
CA ILE A 79 -5.66 10.45 -4.10
C ILE A 79 -4.16 10.15 -4.12
N LEU A 80 -3.55 9.85 -2.97
CA LEU A 80 -2.12 9.52 -2.87
C LEU A 80 -1.74 8.36 -3.79
N PHE A 81 -2.48 7.25 -3.76
CA PHE A 81 -2.18 6.09 -4.60
C PHE A 81 -2.56 6.30 -6.07
N PHE A 82 -3.55 7.14 -6.37
CA PHE A 82 -3.85 7.54 -7.75
C PHE A 82 -2.72 8.39 -8.34
N VAL A 83 -2.21 9.37 -7.57
CA VAL A 83 -1.04 10.16 -7.95
C VAL A 83 0.17 9.24 -8.10
N GLY A 84 0.44 8.35 -7.14
CA GLY A 84 1.51 7.36 -7.26
C GLY A 84 1.40 6.55 -8.55
N CYS A 85 0.22 6.03 -8.89
CA CYS A 85 0.00 5.35 -10.17
C CYS A 85 0.33 6.25 -11.37
N GLY A 86 -0.08 7.52 -11.36
CA GLY A 86 0.25 8.47 -12.43
C GLY A 86 1.76 8.64 -12.56
N GLU A 87 2.44 8.97 -11.47
CA GLU A 87 3.88 9.19 -11.43
C GLU A 87 4.67 7.97 -11.98
N GLU A 88 4.31 6.75 -11.59
CA GLU A 88 4.97 5.50 -12.04
C GLU A 88 4.89 5.22 -13.54
N ILE A 89 3.98 5.87 -14.28
CA ILE A 89 3.87 5.71 -15.75
C ILE A 89 3.91 7.07 -16.46
N SER A 90 4.49 8.08 -15.81
CA SER A 90 4.57 9.46 -16.32
C SER A 90 3.22 9.97 -16.84
N TRP A 91 2.17 9.70 -16.05
CA TRP A 91 0.75 9.99 -16.31
C TRP A 91 0.22 9.46 -17.65
N GLY A 92 0.82 8.37 -18.16
CA GLY A 92 0.47 7.80 -19.45
C GLY A 92 1.04 8.57 -20.64
N GLN A 93 2.07 9.40 -20.43
CA GLN A 93 2.76 10.16 -21.48
C GLN A 93 3.04 9.32 -22.71
N ARG A 94 3.64 8.14 -22.52
CA ARG A 94 4.02 7.22 -23.60
C ARG A 94 2.83 6.49 -24.22
N ILE A 95 1.77 6.25 -23.45
CA ILE A 95 0.54 5.60 -23.92
C ILE A 95 -0.24 6.55 -24.84
N PHE A 96 -0.38 7.82 -24.43
CA PHE A 96 -1.13 8.83 -25.16
C PHE A 96 -0.26 9.68 -26.11
N GLN A 97 1.06 9.45 -26.10
CA GLN A 97 2.05 10.07 -26.97
C GLN A 97 1.99 11.60 -26.96
N PHE A 98 1.89 12.19 -25.76
CA PHE A 98 1.99 13.63 -25.60
C PHE A 98 3.38 14.05 -25.12
N GLU A 99 3.79 15.26 -25.44
CA GLU A 99 5.12 15.79 -25.10
C GLU A 99 5.16 16.37 -23.68
N THR A 100 6.32 16.33 -23.04
CA THR A 100 6.57 17.03 -21.78
C THR A 100 6.61 18.53 -22.06
N PRO A 101 5.82 19.37 -21.35
CA PRO A 101 5.92 20.82 -21.48
C PRO A 101 7.34 21.30 -21.17
N GLU A 102 7.86 22.25 -21.95
CA GLU A 102 9.23 22.77 -21.85
C GLU A 102 9.58 23.20 -20.40
N SER A 103 8.67 23.91 -19.74
CA SER A 103 8.84 24.35 -18.35
C SER A 103 9.02 23.21 -17.34
N LEU A 104 8.50 22.01 -17.63
CA LEU A 104 8.70 20.83 -16.79
C LEU A 104 9.96 20.07 -17.22
N ALA A 105 10.22 19.96 -18.52
CA ALA A 105 11.41 19.29 -19.06
C ALA A 105 12.72 19.94 -18.58
N GLU A 106 12.74 21.27 -18.40
CA GLU A 106 13.90 22.02 -17.88
C GLU A 106 14.30 21.63 -16.45
N VAL A 107 13.34 21.17 -15.63
CA VAL A 107 13.55 20.86 -14.20
C VAL A 107 13.47 19.36 -13.91
N ASN A 108 13.20 18.55 -14.93
CA ASN A 108 12.99 17.11 -14.83
C ASN A 108 14.20 16.35 -15.39
N VAL A 109 14.81 15.49 -14.57
CA VAL A 109 16.06 14.78 -14.89
C VAL A 109 15.90 13.85 -16.10
N GLN A 110 14.70 13.34 -16.32
CA GLN A 110 14.38 12.40 -17.39
C GLN A 110 13.55 13.04 -18.52
N GLN A 111 13.27 14.35 -18.42
CA GLN A 111 12.45 15.09 -19.36
C GLN A 111 11.04 14.50 -19.57
N GLU A 112 10.47 13.88 -18.54
CA GLU A 112 9.16 13.23 -18.60
C GLU A 112 8.05 14.07 -17.97
N PHE A 113 6.81 13.77 -18.31
CA PHE A 113 5.64 14.33 -17.64
C PHE A 113 5.43 13.62 -16.29
N SER A 114 6.32 13.89 -15.34
CA SER A 114 6.27 13.34 -14.00
C SER A 114 6.85 14.32 -12.98
N LEU A 115 6.29 14.37 -11.77
CA LEU A 115 6.74 15.27 -10.71
C LEU A 115 7.86 14.65 -9.88
N HIS A 116 7.87 13.32 -9.70
CA HIS A 116 8.93 12.62 -8.95
C HIS A 116 10.28 12.65 -9.67
N ASN A 117 10.30 13.01 -10.95
CA ASN A 117 11.48 13.15 -11.80
C ASN A 117 12.00 14.59 -11.84
N ILE A 118 11.28 15.54 -11.23
CA ILE A 118 11.85 16.85 -10.93
C ILE A 118 13.08 16.63 -10.04
N GLU A 119 14.19 17.26 -10.39
CA GLU A 119 15.49 17.03 -9.76
C GLU A 119 15.37 16.99 -8.24
N TRP A 120 14.71 17.96 -7.62
CA TRP A 120 14.54 18.05 -6.15
C TRP A 120 13.94 16.80 -5.50
N PHE A 121 13.07 16.07 -6.22
CA PHE A 121 12.39 14.86 -5.75
C PHE A 121 13.00 13.57 -6.30
N ASN A 122 13.77 13.65 -7.39
CA ASN A 122 14.45 12.49 -7.98
C ASN A 122 15.66 12.05 -7.12
N ALA A 123 16.02 10.78 -7.20
CA ALA A 123 17.18 10.22 -6.49
C ALA A 123 18.52 10.70 -7.08
N HIS A 124 18.53 11.09 -8.35
CA HIS A 124 19.66 11.58 -9.10
C HIS A 124 19.53 13.09 -9.37
N ASP A 125 20.66 13.76 -9.53
CA ASP A 125 20.73 15.11 -10.09
C ASP A 125 20.86 15.07 -11.63
N PHE A 126 20.92 16.23 -12.28
CA PHE A 126 21.11 16.30 -13.74
C PHE A 126 22.44 15.71 -14.23
N GLU A 127 23.44 15.62 -13.35
CA GLU A 127 24.72 14.97 -13.63
C GLU A 127 24.66 13.45 -13.38
N HIS A 128 23.48 12.91 -13.10
CA HIS A 128 23.21 11.50 -12.78
C HIS A 128 23.88 11.01 -11.49
N ASN A 129 24.35 11.91 -10.63
CA ASN A 129 24.91 11.55 -9.34
C ASN A 129 23.81 11.26 -8.33
N LEU A 130 24.04 10.26 -7.49
CA LEU A 130 23.14 9.94 -6.38
C LEU A 130 23.12 11.04 -5.31
N LYS A 131 21.92 11.50 -4.96
CA LYS A 131 21.74 12.50 -3.92
C LYS A 131 22.11 11.98 -2.54
N SER A 132 22.83 12.82 -1.79
CA SER A 132 23.29 12.52 -0.43
C SER A 132 22.91 13.64 0.56
N GLY A 133 23.19 13.41 1.85
CA GLY A 133 22.92 14.39 2.91
C GLY A 133 21.45 14.79 3.02
N ALA A 134 21.20 16.10 3.14
CA ALA A 134 19.86 16.65 3.30
C ALA A 134 18.98 16.52 2.04
N ALA A 135 19.59 16.58 0.84
CA ALA A 135 18.85 16.46 -0.42
C ALA A 135 18.16 15.09 -0.55
N LYS A 136 18.81 14.03 -0.04
CA LYS A 136 18.24 12.68 0.01
C LYS A 136 16.89 12.60 0.76
N LEU A 137 16.67 13.47 1.75
CA LEU A 137 15.44 13.47 2.56
C LEU A 137 14.21 13.92 1.78
N LEU A 138 14.40 14.64 0.67
CA LEU A 138 13.32 15.11 -0.19
C LEU A 138 13.00 14.13 -1.33
N THR A 139 13.86 13.13 -1.55
CA THR A 139 13.66 12.15 -2.61
C THR A 139 12.38 11.33 -2.39
N VAL A 140 11.65 11.06 -3.47
CA VAL A 140 10.42 10.24 -3.40
C VAL A 140 10.72 8.87 -2.80
N ASN A 141 11.86 8.29 -3.14
CA ASN A 141 12.36 7.03 -2.55
C ASN A 141 12.49 7.07 -1.03
N PHE A 142 12.94 8.19 -0.46
CA PHE A 142 13.01 8.35 0.99
C PHE A 142 11.63 8.62 1.59
N LEU A 143 10.84 9.50 0.99
CA LEU A 143 9.49 9.85 1.47
C LEU A 143 8.57 8.63 1.46
N TYR A 144 8.66 7.80 0.43
CA TYR A 144 7.96 6.52 0.33
C TYR A 144 8.36 5.57 1.48
N LYS A 145 9.66 5.45 1.75
CA LYS A 145 10.18 4.62 2.86
C LYS A 145 9.70 5.11 4.22
N LEU A 146 9.74 6.43 4.41
CA LEU A 146 9.25 7.07 5.62
C LEU A 146 7.75 6.84 5.78
N PHE A 147 6.97 6.94 4.69
CA PHE A 147 5.53 6.73 4.72
C PHE A 147 5.16 5.32 5.14
N TRP A 148 5.64 4.27 4.46
CA TRP A 148 5.27 2.91 4.83
C TRP A 148 5.78 2.54 6.22
N LEU A 149 6.96 3.00 6.62
CA LEU A 149 7.49 2.73 7.96
C LEU A 149 6.65 3.44 9.03
N ALA A 150 6.39 4.73 8.87
CA ALA A 150 5.63 5.52 9.85
C ALA A 150 4.17 5.05 9.95
N TYR A 151 3.50 4.87 8.81
CA TYR A 151 2.07 4.56 8.77
C TYR A 151 1.76 3.08 8.93
N CYS A 152 2.47 2.18 8.26
CA CYS A 152 2.17 0.74 8.27
C CYS A 152 2.83 -0.01 9.43
N VAL A 153 3.95 0.48 9.98
CA VAL A 153 4.69 -0.21 11.05
C VAL A 153 4.62 0.55 12.37
N VAL A 154 5.14 1.78 12.42
CA VAL A 154 5.29 2.54 13.67
C VAL A 154 3.93 2.90 14.25
N LEU A 155 3.01 3.45 13.47
CA LEU A 155 1.68 3.85 13.94
C LEU A 155 0.90 2.69 14.62
N PRO A 156 0.71 1.52 13.99
CA PRO A 156 -0.03 0.44 14.64
C PRO A 156 0.67 -0.11 15.87
N LEU A 157 2.01 -0.19 15.89
CA LEU A 157 2.76 -0.58 17.09
C LEU A 157 2.63 0.47 18.21
N ALA A 158 2.70 1.76 17.87
CA ALA A 158 2.53 2.87 18.80
C ALA A 158 1.12 2.89 19.40
N CYS A 159 0.09 2.59 18.61
CA CYS A 159 -1.28 2.42 19.09
C CYS A 159 -1.45 1.21 20.03
N LEU A 160 -0.63 0.17 19.89
CA LEU A 160 -0.63 -0.96 20.83
C LEU A 160 0.08 -0.63 22.14
N SER A 161 1.20 0.11 22.07
CA SER A 161 2.04 0.43 23.22
C SER A 161 1.53 1.62 24.03
N ALA A 162 0.94 2.63 23.40
CA ALA A 162 0.56 3.89 24.02
C ALA A 162 -0.93 4.25 23.79
N ARG A 163 -1.73 4.14 24.86
CA ARG A 163 -3.16 4.50 24.86
C ARG A 163 -3.45 5.93 24.39
N PRO A 164 -2.64 6.96 24.72
CA PRO A 164 -2.89 8.32 24.22
C PRO A 164 -2.86 8.41 22.69
N ILE A 165 -1.94 7.70 22.05
CA ILE A 165 -1.80 7.67 20.58
C ILE A 165 -3.03 6.98 19.96
N ALA A 166 -3.45 5.84 20.52
CA ALA A 166 -4.65 5.15 20.07
C ALA A 166 -5.91 6.04 20.18
N ARG A 167 -6.08 6.75 21.31
CA ARG A 167 -7.21 7.68 21.49
C ARG A 167 -7.16 8.85 20.51
N LEU A 168 -5.98 9.37 20.22
CA LEU A 168 -5.81 10.44 19.24
C LEU A 168 -6.21 9.96 17.84
N ALA A 169 -5.70 8.79 17.42
CA ALA A 169 -6.05 8.18 16.15
C ALA A 169 -7.56 7.93 16.03
N GLU A 170 -8.22 7.44 17.09
CA GLU A 170 -9.68 7.27 17.14
C GLU A 170 -10.41 8.62 17.05
N ARG A 171 -9.95 9.64 17.79
CA ARG A 171 -10.55 10.99 17.80
C ARG A 171 -10.54 11.65 16.42
N ILE A 172 -9.43 11.53 15.70
CA ILE A 172 -9.30 12.07 14.33
C ILE A 172 -9.80 11.09 13.26
N ARG A 173 -10.27 9.90 13.67
CA ARG A 173 -10.72 8.80 12.81
C ARG A 173 -9.65 8.31 11.83
N LEU A 174 -8.37 8.39 12.20
CA LEU A 174 -7.26 7.89 11.38
C LEU A 174 -7.37 6.36 11.24
N PRO A 175 -7.48 5.81 10.02
CA PRO A 175 -7.41 4.37 9.82
C PRO A 175 -6.04 3.84 10.25
N VAL A 176 -6.02 2.95 11.24
CA VAL A 176 -4.78 2.32 11.72
C VAL A 176 -4.64 0.95 11.04
N PRO A 177 -3.54 0.68 10.31
CA PRO A 177 -3.29 -0.62 9.69
C PRO A 177 -3.23 -1.76 10.72
N ALA A 178 -3.48 -2.99 10.28
CA ALA A 178 -3.17 -4.16 11.10
C ALA A 178 -1.65 -4.35 11.20
N VAL A 179 -1.13 -4.67 12.39
CA VAL A 179 0.32 -4.92 12.60
C VAL A 179 0.86 -5.94 11.61
N LEU A 180 0.09 -6.98 11.29
CA LEU A 180 0.52 -8.02 10.37
C LEU A 180 0.77 -7.51 8.94
N ILE A 181 0.04 -6.49 8.49
CA ILE A 181 0.30 -5.83 7.19
C ILE A 181 1.62 -5.07 7.26
N GLY A 182 1.88 -4.36 8.36
CA GLY A 182 3.18 -3.72 8.62
C GLY A 182 4.33 -4.72 8.58
N MET A 183 4.15 -5.91 9.16
CA MET A 183 5.16 -6.97 9.12
C MET A 183 5.47 -7.45 7.70
N LEU A 184 4.50 -7.42 6.76
CA LEU A 184 4.77 -7.77 5.35
C LEU A 184 5.76 -6.79 4.71
N PHE A 185 5.69 -5.49 5.00
CA PHE A 185 6.69 -4.53 4.52
C PHE A 185 8.07 -4.81 5.08
N VAL A 186 8.16 -5.17 6.38
CA VAL A 186 9.43 -5.52 7.02
C VAL A 186 10.00 -6.79 6.39
N VAL A 187 9.18 -7.83 6.18
CA VAL A 187 9.58 -9.07 5.51
C VAL A 187 10.05 -8.79 4.08
N ASN A 188 9.34 -7.94 3.34
CA ASN A 188 9.74 -7.53 1.99
C ASN A 188 11.12 -6.84 2.00
N TRP A 189 11.35 -5.92 2.94
CA TRP A 189 12.63 -5.23 3.08
C TRP A 189 13.77 -6.18 3.45
N VAL A 190 13.52 -7.14 4.36
CA VAL A 190 14.50 -8.17 4.71
C VAL A 190 14.79 -9.08 3.52
N ALA A 191 13.77 -9.52 2.78
CA ALA A 191 13.93 -10.34 1.58
C ALA A 191 14.76 -9.61 0.52
N PHE A 192 14.42 -8.34 0.22
CA PHE A 192 15.20 -7.46 -0.64
C PHE A 192 16.68 -7.42 -0.24
N LYS A 193 16.97 -7.18 1.05
CA LYS A 193 18.35 -7.12 1.55
C LYS A 193 19.07 -8.46 1.50
N ALA A 194 18.39 -9.54 1.86
CA ALA A 194 18.94 -10.89 1.80
C ALA A 194 19.32 -11.26 0.37
N THR A 195 18.41 -11.06 -0.60
CA THR A 195 18.67 -11.32 -2.02
C THR A 195 19.82 -10.43 -2.53
N SER A 196 19.82 -9.14 -2.21
CA SER A 196 20.87 -8.20 -2.63
C SER A 196 22.27 -8.60 -2.15
N VAL A 197 22.39 -9.23 -0.97
CA VAL A 197 23.69 -9.59 -0.37
C VAL A 197 24.09 -11.03 -0.68
N LEU A 198 23.13 -11.96 -0.72
CA LEU A 198 23.39 -13.39 -0.83
C LEU A 198 23.36 -13.91 -2.26
N LEU A 199 22.55 -13.29 -3.13
CA LEU A 199 22.28 -13.80 -4.47
C LEU A 199 22.89 -12.97 -5.58
N LEU A 200 23.00 -11.64 -5.41
CA LEU A 200 23.48 -10.77 -6.48
C LEU A 200 25.02 -10.80 -6.58
N PRO A 201 25.60 -11.23 -7.73
CA PRO A 201 27.04 -11.24 -7.93
C PRO A 201 27.59 -9.83 -8.15
N GLY A 202 28.89 -9.64 -7.94
CA GLY A 202 29.59 -8.40 -8.31
C GLY A 202 29.86 -8.27 -9.82
N GLY A 203 30.09 -7.04 -10.28
CA GLY A 203 30.53 -6.75 -11.65
C GLY A 203 29.42 -6.80 -12.72
N LYS A 204 28.16 -6.62 -12.32
CA LYS A 204 27.01 -6.48 -13.24
C LYS A 204 26.74 -5.02 -13.59
N SER A 205 25.84 -4.78 -14.54
CA SER A 205 25.36 -3.43 -14.89
C SER A 205 24.60 -2.78 -13.73
N GLU A 206 24.51 -1.45 -13.74
CA GLU A 206 23.73 -0.69 -12.78
C GLU A 206 22.24 -1.10 -12.78
N GLN A 207 21.66 -1.18 -13.98
CA GLN A 207 20.28 -1.62 -14.20
C GLN A 207 19.96 -3.00 -13.59
N TYR A 208 20.91 -3.92 -13.59
CA TYR A 208 20.75 -5.23 -12.94
C TYR A 208 20.57 -5.08 -11.43
N TYR A 209 21.28 -4.15 -10.79
CA TYR A 209 21.15 -3.88 -9.36
C TYR A 209 19.90 -3.03 -9.04
N ASP A 210 19.44 -2.20 -9.96
CA ASP A 210 18.24 -1.37 -9.76
C ASP A 210 16.95 -2.18 -9.89
N THR A 211 16.95 -3.19 -10.77
CA THR A 211 15.83 -4.13 -10.95
C THR A 211 15.33 -4.73 -9.63
N ILE A 212 16.22 -5.05 -8.67
CA ILE A 212 15.78 -5.58 -7.37
C ILE A 212 15.05 -4.53 -6.51
N GLY A 213 15.36 -3.26 -6.72
CA GLY A 213 14.64 -2.10 -6.20
C GLY A 213 13.22 -2.06 -6.75
N GLU A 214 13.06 -2.17 -8.07
CA GLU A 214 11.75 -2.20 -8.73
C GLU A 214 10.87 -3.36 -8.24
N MET A 215 11.45 -4.55 -8.11
CA MET A 215 10.74 -5.70 -7.52
C MET A 215 10.24 -5.40 -6.11
N ARG A 216 11.07 -4.79 -5.25
CA ARG A 216 10.69 -4.42 -3.88
C ARG A 216 9.53 -3.43 -3.88
N GLU A 217 9.54 -2.44 -4.76
CA GLU A 217 8.52 -1.39 -4.85
C GLU A 217 7.20 -1.95 -5.37
N CYS A 218 7.24 -2.78 -6.40
CA CYS A 218 6.09 -3.52 -6.90
C CYS A 218 5.43 -4.40 -5.82
N ILE A 219 6.22 -5.18 -5.07
CA ILE A 219 5.70 -5.99 -3.95
C ILE A 219 5.10 -5.09 -2.86
N SER A 220 5.71 -3.94 -2.60
CA SER A 220 5.19 -2.97 -1.62
C SER A 220 3.86 -2.35 -2.07
N ALA A 221 3.70 -2.07 -3.37
CA ALA A 221 2.45 -1.65 -3.98
C ALA A 221 1.35 -2.72 -3.83
N LEU A 222 1.68 -4.00 -4.05
CA LEU A 222 0.76 -5.11 -3.76
C LEU A 222 0.32 -5.14 -2.29
N ILE A 223 1.24 -4.94 -1.35
CA ILE A 223 0.91 -4.90 0.09
C ILE A 223 -0.03 -3.71 0.39
N PHE A 224 0.16 -2.57 -0.26
CA PHE A 224 -0.79 -1.44 -0.13
C PHE A 224 -2.17 -1.75 -0.70
N MET A 225 -2.26 -2.46 -1.83
CA MET A 225 -3.55 -2.92 -2.36
C MET A 225 -4.25 -3.90 -1.41
N VAL A 226 -3.49 -4.77 -0.73
CA VAL A 226 -4.00 -5.63 0.35
C VAL A 226 -4.47 -4.81 1.54
N LEU A 227 -3.74 -3.76 1.93
CA LEU A 227 -4.16 -2.83 2.98
C LEU A 227 -5.50 -2.15 2.64
N ALA A 228 -5.65 -1.66 1.41
CA ALA A 228 -6.88 -1.04 0.94
C ALA A 228 -8.05 -2.03 0.96
N SER A 229 -7.81 -3.26 0.50
CA SER A 229 -8.79 -4.36 0.55
C SER A 229 -9.21 -4.70 1.98
N TYR A 230 -8.24 -4.78 2.90
CA TYR A 230 -8.47 -5.07 4.31
C TYR A 230 -9.36 -4.01 4.97
N PHE A 231 -9.11 -2.73 4.68
CA PHE A 231 -9.98 -1.66 5.17
C PHE A 231 -11.39 -1.78 4.58
N LEU A 232 -11.53 -1.96 3.26
CA LEU A 232 -12.85 -2.07 2.62
C LEU A 232 -13.68 -3.23 3.22
N ASN A 233 -13.06 -4.39 3.42
CA ASN A 233 -13.74 -5.56 3.99
C ASN A 233 -14.19 -5.35 5.44
N GLN A 234 -13.41 -4.62 6.24
CA GLN A 234 -13.87 -4.22 7.56
C GLN A 234 -15.08 -3.27 7.49
N ALA A 235 -15.24 -2.49 6.41
CA ALA A 235 -16.39 -1.59 6.26
C ALA A 235 -17.67 -2.40 6.02
N SER A 236 -17.60 -3.37 5.11
CA SER A 236 -18.71 -4.23 4.74
C SER A 236 -19.23 -5.07 5.90
N ARG A 237 -18.36 -5.43 6.87
CA ARG A 237 -18.74 -6.18 8.07
C ARG A 237 -19.40 -5.33 9.18
N VAL A 238 -19.29 -4.01 9.09
CA VAL A 238 -19.84 -3.05 10.07
C VAL A 238 -21.08 -2.32 9.52
N ALA A 239 -21.41 -2.49 8.23
CA ALA A 239 -22.66 -1.99 7.68
C ALA A 239 -23.83 -2.56 8.51
N PRO A 240 -24.76 -1.72 9.00
CA PRO A 240 -25.90 -2.23 9.74
C PRO A 240 -26.72 -3.09 8.79
N ILE A 241 -27.10 -4.29 9.25
CA ILE A 241 -28.23 -5.03 8.69
C ILE A 241 -29.47 -4.18 8.98
N ALA A 242 -29.69 -3.12 8.20
CA ALA A 242 -30.79 -2.18 8.36
C ALA A 242 -31.87 -2.37 7.27
N TRP A 243 -31.74 -3.38 6.41
CA TRP A 243 -32.68 -3.65 5.32
C TRP A 243 -33.45 -4.97 5.47
N LEU A 244 -33.36 -5.65 6.61
CA LEU A 244 -34.19 -6.85 6.91
C LEU A 244 -35.07 -6.72 8.16
N SER A 245 -35.14 -5.55 8.80
CA SER A 245 -36.02 -5.32 9.96
C SER A 245 -37.06 -4.22 9.68
N GLY A 246 -37.55 -4.15 8.44
CA GLY A 246 -38.50 -3.16 7.96
C GLY A 246 -39.55 -3.74 7.02
N CYS A 247 -40.05 -4.94 7.30
CA CYS A 247 -41.30 -5.42 6.72
C CYS A 247 -41.88 -6.52 7.63
N GLY A 248 -43.01 -6.22 8.30
CA GLY A 248 -43.78 -7.21 9.07
C GLY A 248 -44.07 -6.82 10.51
N GLN A 249 -44.87 -5.78 10.74
CA GLN A 249 -45.79 -5.81 11.89
C GLN A 249 -46.92 -6.79 11.56
N ALA A 250 -47.09 -7.86 12.34
CA ALA A 250 -48.40 -8.33 12.80
C ALA A 250 -48.25 -9.51 13.78
N GLN A 251 -48.98 -9.42 14.89
CA GLN A 251 -49.34 -10.46 15.87
C GLN A 251 -48.49 -10.58 17.13
N GLU A 252 -48.72 -9.59 18.00
CA GLU A 252 -48.76 -9.71 19.44
C GLU A 252 -49.91 -10.67 19.84
N VAL A 253 -49.59 -11.93 20.13
CA VAL A 253 -50.50 -12.83 20.86
C VAL A 253 -50.07 -12.85 22.31
N ALA A 254 -50.94 -12.25 23.13
CA ALA A 254 -50.85 -12.18 24.57
C ALA A 254 -50.65 -13.55 25.22
N ALA A 255 -49.61 -13.68 26.03
CA ALA A 255 -49.51 -14.70 27.08
C ALA A 255 -49.56 -13.99 28.44
N LYS A 256 -50.74 -13.96 29.06
CA LYS A 256 -50.93 -13.62 30.47
C LYS A 256 -50.15 -14.60 31.36
N PRO A 257 -49.45 -14.15 32.41
CA PRO A 257 -49.19 -14.97 33.59
C PRO A 257 -50.36 -14.83 34.57
N LEU A 258 -51.04 -15.94 34.90
CA LEU A 258 -51.91 -16.01 36.06
C LEU A 258 -51.06 -15.89 37.33
N ALA A 259 -51.32 -14.85 38.13
CA ALA A 259 -50.93 -14.77 39.52
C ALA A 259 -52.20 -14.80 40.39
N THR A 260 -52.26 -15.75 41.32
CA THR A 260 -52.99 -15.75 42.61
C THR A 260 -52.96 -17.19 43.13
N ALA A 261 -52.82 -17.53 44.41
CA ALA A 261 -52.47 -16.82 45.64
C ALA A 261 -52.34 -17.91 46.71
N ARG A 262 -51.36 -17.80 47.62
CA ARG A 262 -51.43 -18.19 49.04
C ARG A 262 -50.39 -17.32 49.79
N PRO A 263 -50.73 -16.83 50.99
CA PRO A 263 -50.38 -17.58 52.20
C PRO A 263 -51.52 -17.60 53.23
N GLY A 264 -51.32 -18.42 54.27
CA GLY A 264 -52.18 -18.46 55.46
C GLY A 264 -51.88 -17.34 56.46
#